data_AF-A0A950X1F5-F1
#
_entry.id   AF-A0A950X1F5-F1
#
_cell.length_a   1.000
_cell.length_b   1.000
_cell.length_c   1.000
_cell.angle_alpha   90.00
_cell.angle_beta   90.00
_cell.angle_gamma   90.00
#
_symmetry.space_group_name_H-M   'P 1'
#
loop_
_entity.id
_entity.type
_entity.pdbx_description
1 polymer ?
#
loop_
_entity_poly.entity_id
_entity_poly.type
_entity_poly.pdbx_seq_one_letter_code
_entity_poly.pdbx_strand_id
1 'polypeptide(L)'
;MTLNLFLAWSWFAHGQLTQMALAYAISQFAALGKPFVLKRLRQFEAVQSAIESDALGSPGFPPTEKEVDKFLVELENHPPTTVENQLVRLFSALPSWVQEEDIHRGNIPGIGESLEKDSQVRHYMRSYRSTTALEAHQKSRYYIWSHLYWAWCGMRKGVYHDAKWYDFIYDSTMDDFDGGMKHLASALHTIEDSYSPGHTQRTSGVGTITDVYYWPDTMPNHKQLDEPGGEYYNLAKQASGAFILCLLINLDQEESVYVADCGNKMNTYFRAQL
;
A
#
# COMPACT_ATOMS: atom_id res chain seq x y z
N MET A 1 -16.77 -24.15 15.70
CA MET A 1 -16.67 -23.27 14.51
C MET A 1 -15.19 -22.96 14.34
N THR A 2 -14.58 -23.59 13.35
CA THR A 2 -13.17 -24.01 13.36
C THR A 2 -12.26 -23.03 12.64
N LEU A 3 -10.98 -22.99 13.05
CA LEU A 3 -9.82 -22.25 12.52
C LEU A 3 -9.80 -22.04 10.97
N ASN A 4 -10.44 -22.93 10.21
CA ASN A 4 -10.63 -22.80 8.76
C ASN A 4 -11.45 -21.57 8.34
N LEU A 5 -12.36 -21.06 9.18
CA LEU A 5 -13.07 -19.80 8.95
C LEU A 5 -12.17 -18.58 9.21
N PHE A 6 -11.08 -18.71 9.96
CA PHE A 6 -10.13 -17.62 10.20
C PHE A 6 -9.09 -17.55 9.07
N LEU A 7 -8.65 -18.71 8.56
CA LEU A 7 -7.77 -18.80 7.38
C LEU A 7 -8.50 -18.56 6.06
N ALA A 8 -9.81 -18.81 6.02
CA ALA A 8 -10.64 -18.41 4.88
C ALA A 8 -10.75 -16.88 4.75
N TRP A 9 -10.31 -16.10 5.75
CA TRP A 9 -10.33 -14.64 5.76
C TRP A 9 -8.98 -13.96 5.47
N SER A 10 -7.90 -14.71 5.26
CA SER A 10 -6.64 -14.14 4.78
C SER A 10 -6.61 -14.31 3.26
N TRP A 11 -7.28 -13.42 2.53
CA TRP A 11 -7.62 -13.69 1.13
C TRP A 11 -6.50 -13.37 0.14
N PHE A 12 -6.25 -14.32 -0.77
CA PHE A 12 -5.33 -14.18 -1.90
C PHE A 12 -5.74 -13.04 -2.88
N ALA A 13 -7.02 -12.63 -2.85
CA ALA A 13 -7.57 -11.64 -3.77
C ALA A 13 -6.93 -10.27 -3.61
N HIS A 14 -6.70 -9.81 -2.38
CA HIS A 14 -6.02 -8.54 -2.09
C HIS A 14 -4.61 -8.51 -2.68
N GLY A 15 -3.82 -9.55 -2.43
CA GLY A 15 -2.47 -9.68 -2.99
C GLY A 15 -2.47 -9.65 -4.53
N GLN A 16 -3.33 -10.45 -5.18
CA GLN A 16 -3.43 -10.47 -6.64
C GLN A 16 -3.90 -9.11 -7.21
N LEU A 17 -4.88 -8.49 -6.58
CA LEU A 17 -5.42 -7.18 -6.96
C LEU A 17 -4.34 -6.10 -6.85
N THR A 18 -3.67 -6.02 -5.70
CA THR A 18 -2.55 -5.11 -5.46
C THR A 18 -1.45 -5.31 -6.50
N GLN A 19 -1.09 -6.56 -6.83
CA GLN A 19 -0.08 -6.85 -7.85
C GLN A 19 -0.46 -6.27 -9.22
N MET A 20 -1.72 -6.43 -9.65
CA MET A 20 -2.19 -5.87 -10.92
C MET A 20 -2.26 -4.34 -10.90
N ALA A 21 -2.74 -3.76 -9.79
CA ALA A 21 -2.81 -2.32 -9.58
C ALA A 21 -1.41 -1.68 -9.61
N LEU A 22 -0.44 -2.31 -8.96
CA LEU A 22 0.96 -1.90 -8.92
C LEU A 22 1.60 -1.94 -10.31
N ALA A 23 1.41 -3.02 -11.07
CA ALA A 23 1.94 -3.13 -12.43
C ALA A 23 1.41 -2.02 -13.35
N TYR A 24 0.12 -1.71 -13.25
CA TYR A 24 -0.47 -0.57 -13.95
C TYR A 24 0.15 0.76 -13.51
N ALA A 25 0.22 1.01 -12.19
CA ALA A 25 0.74 2.26 -11.66
C ALA A 25 2.22 2.49 -12.04
N ILE A 26 3.06 1.46 -11.97
CA ILE A 26 4.46 1.50 -12.41
C ILE A 26 4.56 1.83 -13.89
N SER A 27 3.75 1.19 -14.75
CA SER A 27 3.75 1.46 -16.18
C SER A 27 3.36 2.91 -16.49
N GLN A 28 2.33 3.43 -15.82
CA GLN A 28 1.93 4.84 -15.98
C GLN A 28 3.00 5.80 -15.45
N PHE A 29 3.61 5.48 -14.31
CA PHE A 29 4.65 6.29 -13.70
C PHE A 29 5.92 6.35 -14.56
N ALA A 30 6.34 5.22 -15.12
CA ALA A 30 7.46 5.15 -16.07
C ALA A 30 7.17 5.98 -17.33
N ALA A 31 5.95 5.91 -17.86
CA ALA A 31 5.53 6.70 -19.02
C ALA A 31 5.46 8.21 -18.76
N LEU A 32 5.11 8.64 -17.54
CA LEU A 32 5.12 10.05 -17.14
C LEU A 32 6.53 10.64 -17.08
N GLY A 33 7.57 9.80 -16.95
CA GLY A 33 8.95 10.20 -17.10
C GLY A 33 9.41 11.20 -16.03
N LYS A 34 9.23 10.86 -14.74
CA LYS A 34 9.73 11.63 -13.58
C LYS A 34 11.20 11.28 -13.29
N PRO A 35 12.21 11.91 -13.92
CA PRO A 35 13.55 11.32 -14.03
C PRO A 35 14.28 11.31 -12.69
N PHE A 36 14.04 12.32 -11.86
CA PHE A 36 14.60 12.40 -10.51
C PHE A 36 14.09 11.25 -9.62
N VAL A 37 12.76 11.10 -9.49
CA VAL A 37 12.17 10.04 -8.65
C VAL A 37 12.55 8.65 -9.18
N LEU A 38 12.48 8.44 -10.50
CA LEU A 38 12.89 7.17 -11.11
C LEU A 38 14.37 6.86 -10.84
N LYS A 39 15.27 7.83 -10.96
CA LYS A 39 16.69 7.66 -10.62
C LYS A 39 16.83 7.21 -9.16
N ARG A 40 16.13 7.87 -8.24
CA ARG A 40 16.26 7.61 -6.80
C ARG A 40 15.69 6.25 -6.38
N LEU A 41 14.53 5.86 -6.90
CA LEU A 41 13.97 4.53 -6.64
C LEU A 41 14.85 3.41 -7.21
N ARG A 42 15.50 3.63 -8.37
CA ARG A 42 16.48 2.69 -8.92
C ARG A 42 17.73 2.57 -8.04
N GLN A 43 18.21 3.69 -7.51
CA GLN A 43 19.32 3.70 -6.56
C GLN A 43 18.98 2.90 -5.31
N PHE A 44 17.78 3.13 -4.78
CA PHE A 44 17.28 2.45 -3.60
C PHE A 44 17.17 0.93 -3.82
N GLU A 45 16.55 0.49 -4.92
CA GLU A 45 16.44 -0.95 -5.26
C GLU A 45 17.80 -1.63 -5.42
N ALA A 46 18.77 -0.95 -6.05
CA ALA A 46 20.10 -1.49 -6.24
C ALA A 46 20.86 -1.62 -4.91
N VAL A 47 20.72 -0.64 -4.02
CA VAL A 47 21.30 -0.69 -2.66
C VAL A 47 20.68 -1.86 -1.88
N GLN A 48 19.36 -1.95 -1.83
CA GLN A 48 18.64 -3.04 -1.16
C GLN A 48 19.07 -4.42 -1.70
N SER A 49 19.11 -4.56 -3.03
CA SER A 49 19.55 -5.81 -3.67
C SER A 49 20.99 -6.16 -3.32
N ALA A 50 21.88 -5.17 -3.24
CA ALA A 50 23.28 -5.39 -2.89
C ALA A 50 23.44 -5.83 -1.43
N ILE A 51 22.64 -5.29 -0.51
CA ILE A 51 22.58 -5.70 0.91
C ILE A 51 22.07 -7.14 1.01
N GLU A 52 20.94 -7.46 0.36
CA GLU A 52 20.33 -8.80 0.44
C GLU A 52 21.19 -9.91 -0.15
N SER A 53 21.96 -9.60 -1.20
CA SER A 53 22.82 -10.57 -1.89
C SER A 53 24.25 -10.66 -1.35
N ASP A 54 24.60 -9.87 -0.33
CA ASP A 54 25.98 -9.71 0.17
C ASP A 54 26.96 -9.39 -0.98
N ALA A 55 26.49 -8.61 -1.97
CA ALA A 55 27.24 -8.35 -3.20
C ALA A 55 28.38 -7.34 -3.02
N LEU A 56 28.43 -6.67 -1.87
CA LEU A 56 29.45 -5.68 -1.53
C LEU A 56 30.16 -6.07 -0.25
N GLY A 57 31.50 -6.05 -0.31
CA GLY A 57 32.36 -6.44 0.81
C GLY A 57 32.88 -7.86 0.68
N SER A 58 33.62 -8.30 1.71
CA SER A 58 34.06 -9.68 1.85
C SER A 58 33.08 -10.42 2.75
N PRO A 59 32.80 -11.72 2.53
CA PRO A 59 31.86 -12.47 3.35
C PRO A 59 32.13 -12.30 4.85
N GLY A 60 31.13 -11.80 5.59
CA GLY A 60 31.22 -11.56 7.03
C GLY A 60 31.84 -10.22 7.46
N PHE A 61 32.12 -9.30 6.54
CA PHE A 61 32.59 -7.95 6.83
C PHE A 61 31.73 -6.90 6.10
N PRO A 62 31.37 -5.78 6.76
CA PRO A 62 30.63 -4.71 6.09
C PRO A 62 31.48 -4.11 4.95
N PRO A 63 30.83 -3.62 3.87
CA PRO A 63 31.53 -2.97 2.78
C PRO A 63 32.23 -1.70 3.24
N THR A 64 33.40 -1.43 2.66
CA THR A 64 34.14 -0.19 2.88
C THR A 64 33.50 0.97 2.12
N GLU A 65 33.74 2.20 2.59
CA GLU A 65 33.30 3.43 1.91
C GLU A 65 33.70 3.46 0.43
N LYS A 66 34.92 3.04 0.11
CA LYS A 66 35.43 2.98 -1.26
C LYS A 66 34.70 1.96 -2.15
N GLU A 67 34.28 0.83 -1.58
CA GLU A 67 33.52 -0.19 -2.31
C GLU A 67 32.11 0.31 -2.62
N VAL A 68 31.48 0.98 -1.66
CA VAL A 68 30.17 1.61 -1.86
C VAL A 68 30.24 2.75 -2.88
N ASP A 69 31.21 3.66 -2.75
CA ASP A 69 31.37 4.78 -3.69
C ASP A 69 31.56 4.28 -5.13
N LYS A 70 32.38 3.24 -5.30
CA LYS A 70 32.59 2.61 -6.60
C LYS A 70 31.27 2.03 -7.13
N PHE A 71 30.51 1.32 -6.30
CA PHE A 71 29.21 0.76 -6.67
C PHE A 71 28.21 1.84 -7.09
N LEU A 72 28.10 2.94 -6.33
CA LEU A 72 27.20 4.05 -6.65
C LEU A 72 27.58 4.72 -7.98
N VAL A 73 28.88 4.92 -8.23
CA VAL A 73 29.36 5.45 -9.52
C VAL A 73 29.07 4.50 -10.67
N GLU A 74 29.28 3.19 -10.49
CA GLU A 74 28.93 2.20 -11.50
C GLU A 74 27.43 2.22 -11.80
N LEU A 75 26.59 2.29 -10.77
CA LEU A 75 25.14 2.34 -10.88
C LEU A 75 24.64 3.55 -11.69
N GLU A 76 25.27 4.72 -11.51
CA GLU A 76 24.94 5.91 -12.31
C GLU A 76 25.25 5.75 -13.81
N ASN A 77 26.22 4.89 -14.14
CA ASN A 77 26.65 4.62 -15.52
C ASN A 77 25.94 3.42 -16.16
N HIS A 78 25.15 2.65 -15.39
CA HIS A 78 24.42 1.52 -15.95
C HIS A 78 23.28 2.00 -16.87
N PRO A 79 23.19 1.47 -18.11
CA PRO A 79 22.04 1.73 -18.95
C PRO A 79 20.78 1.29 -18.20
N PRO A 80 19.67 2.03 -18.32
CA PRO A 80 18.42 1.59 -17.73
C PRO A 80 18.08 0.23 -18.34
N THR A 81 18.22 -0.84 -17.54
CA THR A 81 17.30 -1.97 -17.62
C THR A 81 15.87 -1.43 -17.58
N THR A 82 14.88 -2.19 -18.05
CA THR A 82 13.48 -1.72 -18.01
C THR A 82 13.15 -1.30 -16.59
N VAL A 83 13.00 0.01 -16.37
CA VAL A 83 12.84 0.66 -15.07
C VAL A 83 11.67 0.05 -14.31
N GLU A 84 10.69 -0.42 -15.06
CA GLU A 84 9.55 -1.19 -14.61
C GLU A 84 9.95 -2.43 -13.79
N ASN A 85 10.94 -3.22 -14.24
CA ASN A 85 11.37 -4.42 -13.52
C ASN A 85 12.01 -4.08 -12.17
N GLN A 86 12.80 -3.00 -12.10
CA GLN A 86 13.40 -2.55 -10.85
C GLN A 86 12.33 -2.07 -9.87
N LEU A 87 11.38 -1.27 -10.35
CA LEU A 87 10.24 -0.85 -9.53
C LEU A 87 9.39 -2.04 -9.09
N VAL A 88 9.15 -3.04 -9.93
CA VAL A 88 8.42 -4.25 -9.55
C VAL A 88 9.14 -5.00 -8.42
N ARG A 89 10.48 -5.09 -8.47
CA ARG A 89 11.26 -5.72 -7.38
C ARG A 89 11.19 -4.92 -6.08
N LEU A 90 11.37 -3.59 -6.17
CA LEU A 90 11.30 -2.70 -5.02
C LEU A 90 9.95 -2.79 -4.29
N PHE A 91 8.85 -2.96 -5.04
CA PHE A 91 7.50 -3.06 -4.48
C PHE A 91 7.01 -4.51 -4.33
N SER A 92 7.89 -5.51 -4.44
CA SER A 92 7.50 -6.94 -4.50
C SER A 92 6.85 -7.47 -3.22
N ALA A 93 7.17 -6.89 -2.06
CA ALA A 93 6.57 -7.25 -0.77
C ALA A 93 5.18 -6.63 -0.54
N LEU A 94 4.78 -5.61 -1.32
CA LEU A 94 3.54 -4.88 -1.11
C LEU A 94 2.29 -5.80 -1.18
N PRO A 95 2.12 -6.68 -2.18
CA PRO A 95 0.99 -7.60 -2.23
C PRO A 95 0.84 -8.48 -0.98
N SER A 96 1.95 -9.02 -0.45
CA SER A 96 1.91 -9.83 0.76
C SER A 96 1.58 -9.00 2.00
N TRP A 97 2.12 -7.78 2.11
CA TRP A 97 1.82 -6.91 3.24
C TRP A 97 0.37 -6.42 3.24
N VAL A 98 -0.24 -6.19 2.07
CA VAL A 98 -1.68 -5.90 2.00
C VAL A 98 -2.47 -7.10 2.53
N GLN A 99 -2.13 -8.32 2.11
CA GLN A 99 -2.81 -9.53 2.60
C GLN A 99 -2.61 -9.78 4.10
N GLU A 100 -1.46 -9.39 4.68
CA GLU A 100 -1.20 -9.53 6.11
C GLU A 100 -2.09 -8.64 6.99
N GLU A 101 -2.65 -7.56 6.45
CA GLU A 101 -3.56 -6.66 7.18
C GLU A 101 -4.88 -7.33 7.56
N ASP A 102 -5.28 -8.42 6.90
CA ASP A 102 -6.42 -9.26 7.30
C ASP A 102 -6.16 -10.06 8.60
N ILE A 103 -4.89 -10.24 8.97
CA ILE A 103 -4.48 -11.14 10.04
C ILE A 103 -4.36 -10.38 11.36
N HIS A 104 -5.49 -10.08 12.00
CA HIS A 104 -5.51 -9.45 13.32
C HIS A 104 -6.69 -9.90 14.20
N ARG A 105 -6.62 -9.62 15.51
CA ARG A 105 -7.61 -10.16 16.48
C ARG A 105 -8.97 -9.52 16.33
N GLY A 106 -9.01 -8.29 15.82
CA GLY A 106 -10.24 -7.60 15.47
C GLY A 106 -11.10 -8.35 14.46
N ASN A 107 -10.49 -9.16 13.57
CA ASN A 107 -11.18 -9.93 12.54
C ASN A 107 -11.82 -11.24 13.07
N ILE A 108 -11.77 -11.49 14.39
CA ILE A 108 -12.40 -12.67 15.00
C ILE A 108 -13.90 -12.38 15.25
N PRO A 109 -14.84 -13.11 14.60
CA PRO A 109 -16.27 -12.92 14.81
C PRO A 109 -16.68 -12.99 16.29
N GLY A 110 -17.49 -12.02 16.74
CA GLY A 110 -18.13 -12.02 18.05
C GLY A 110 -17.27 -11.62 19.24
N ILE A 111 -15.93 -11.61 19.11
CA ILE A 111 -15.03 -11.13 20.18
C ILE A 111 -14.05 -10.05 19.72
N GLY A 112 -13.81 -9.89 18.41
CA GLY A 112 -12.83 -8.93 17.87
C GLY A 112 -13.05 -7.49 18.32
N GLU A 113 -14.31 -7.05 18.44
CA GLU A 113 -14.70 -5.72 18.94
C GLU A 113 -14.21 -5.42 20.37
N SER A 114 -14.04 -6.47 21.17
CA SER A 114 -13.57 -6.39 22.56
C SER A 114 -12.06 -6.54 22.70
N LEU A 115 -11.40 -7.14 21.69
CA LEU A 115 -9.97 -7.39 21.70
C LEU A 115 -9.18 -6.22 21.12
N GLU A 116 -9.72 -5.55 20.11
CA GLU A 116 -9.08 -4.42 19.45
C GLU A 116 -10.11 -3.34 19.09
N LYS A 117 -10.05 -2.23 19.83
CA LYS A 117 -10.93 -1.07 19.62
C LYS A 117 -10.79 -0.53 18.21
N ASP A 118 -11.92 -0.24 17.58
CA ASP A 118 -11.99 0.34 16.22
C ASP A 118 -11.28 -0.52 15.14
N SER A 119 -11.03 -1.80 15.41
CA SER A 119 -10.27 -2.68 14.53
C SER A 119 -10.90 -2.87 13.16
N GLN A 120 -12.23 -2.81 13.08
CA GLN A 120 -12.99 -2.93 11.84
C GLN A 120 -12.88 -1.70 10.92
N VAL A 121 -12.33 -0.58 11.41
CA VAL A 121 -12.08 0.61 10.58
C VAL A 121 -11.12 0.28 9.43
N ARG A 122 -10.15 -0.62 9.65
CA ARG A 122 -9.21 -1.04 8.59
C ARG A 122 -9.87 -1.90 7.50
N HIS A 123 -11.06 -2.46 7.77
CA HIS A 123 -11.87 -3.19 6.79
C HIS A 123 -12.97 -2.32 6.18
N TYR A 124 -12.96 -1.01 6.43
CA TYR A 124 -14.05 -0.12 6.03
C TYR A 124 -15.41 -0.56 6.60
N MET A 125 -15.44 -1.03 7.85
CA MET A 125 -16.65 -1.53 8.51
C MET A 125 -16.93 -0.80 9.83
N ARG A 126 -18.17 -0.92 10.30
CA ARG A 126 -18.55 -0.45 11.64
C ARG A 126 -17.94 -1.36 12.69
N SER A 127 -17.24 -0.76 13.66
CA SER A 127 -16.60 -1.52 14.74
C SER A 127 -17.56 -1.95 15.84
N TYR A 128 -18.71 -1.30 15.96
CA TYR A 128 -19.74 -1.64 16.93
C TYR A 128 -21.12 -1.48 16.31
N ARG A 129 -22.11 -2.22 16.84
CA ARG A 129 -23.51 -2.06 16.45
C ARG A 129 -24.07 -0.66 16.72
N SER A 130 -23.48 0.10 17.63
CA SER A 130 -23.85 1.48 17.92
C SER A 130 -23.17 2.51 17.01
N THR A 131 -22.05 2.15 16.37
CA THR A 131 -21.38 3.04 15.40
C THR A 131 -22.29 3.23 14.21
N THR A 132 -22.52 4.47 13.77
CA THR A 132 -23.29 4.75 12.56
C THR A 132 -22.47 4.51 11.29
N ALA A 133 -23.12 4.36 10.14
CA ALA A 133 -22.42 4.23 8.87
C ALA A 133 -21.56 5.48 8.56
N LEU A 134 -22.07 6.68 8.86
CA LEU A 134 -21.34 7.94 8.70
C LEU A 134 -20.06 7.99 9.56
N GLU A 135 -20.15 7.59 10.83
CA GLU A 135 -18.98 7.55 11.72
C GLU A 135 -17.92 6.53 11.23
N ALA A 136 -18.36 5.34 10.82
CA ALA A 136 -17.46 4.32 10.27
C ALA A 136 -16.77 4.81 8.98
N HIS A 137 -17.52 5.46 8.09
CA HIS A 137 -16.99 6.08 6.88
C HIS A 137 -15.95 7.15 7.18
N GLN A 138 -16.23 8.06 8.11
CA GLN A 138 -15.29 9.12 8.51
C GLN A 138 -14.01 8.55 9.11
N LYS A 139 -14.13 7.55 10.00
CA LYS A 139 -12.98 6.87 10.61
C LYS A 139 -12.14 6.13 9.56
N SER A 140 -12.78 5.40 8.64
CA SER A 140 -12.08 4.62 7.60
C SER A 140 -11.40 5.52 6.59
N ARG A 141 -12.04 6.62 6.19
CA ARG A 141 -11.40 7.66 5.36
C ARG A 141 -10.21 8.29 6.06
N TYR A 142 -10.31 8.60 7.35
CA TYR A 142 -9.20 9.14 8.12
C TYR A 142 -8.05 8.12 8.24
N TYR A 143 -8.36 6.84 8.45
CA TYR A 143 -7.39 5.76 8.48
C TYR A 143 -6.63 5.64 7.16
N ILE A 144 -7.34 5.56 6.02
CA ILE A 144 -6.73 5.54 4.69
C ILE A 144 -5.84 6.77 4.49
N TRP A 145 -6.38 7.97 4.79
CA TRP A 145 -5.64 9.21 4.63
C TRP A 145 -4.35 9.25 5.44
N SER A 146 -4.41 8.90 6.73
CA SER A 146 -3.25 8.95 7.60
C SER A 146 -2.17 7.97 7.15
N HIS A 147 -2.56 6.76 6.76
CA HIS A 147 -1.63 5.77 6.21
C HIS A 147 -1.05 6.19 4.86
N LEU A 148 -1.84 6.74 3.94
CA LEU A 148 -1.30 7.31 2.70
C LEU A 148 -0.33 8.48 2.97
N TYR A 149 -0.62 9.32 3.96
CA TYR A 149 0.27 10.41 4.35
C TYR A 149 1.61 9.91 4.90
N TRP A 150 1.57 8.93 5.81
CA TRP A 150 2.80 8.33 6.35
C TRP A 150 3.57 7.52 5.31
N ALA A 151 2.87 6.87 4.38
CA ALA A 151 3.50 6.21 3.24
C ALA A 151 4.30 7.20 2.39
N TRP A 152 3.69 8.33 2.04
CA TRP A 152 4.38 9.38 1.29
C TRP A 152 5.56 9.95 2.08
N CYS A 153 5.41 10.24 3.38
CA CYS A 153 6.50 10.72 4.22
C CYS A 153 7.70 9.75 4.22
N GLY A 154 7.48 8.46 4.49
CA GLY A 154 8.53 7.44 4.55
C GLY A 154 9.22 7.25 3.20
N MET A 155 8.45 7.07 2.12
CA MET A 155 9.02 6.90 0.78
C MET A 155 9.73 8.16 0.28
N ARG A 156 9.20 9.35 0.58
CA ARG A 156 9.84 10.62 0.22
C ARG A 156 11.19 10.78 0.91
N LYS A 157 11.30 10.43 2.19
CA LYS A 157 12.61 10.41 2.87
C LYS A 157 13.60 9.54 2.11
N GLY A 158 13.20 8.32 1.72
CA GLY A 158 14.03 7.44 0.91
C GLY A 158 14.42 8.04 -0.45
N VAL A 159 13.49 8.71 -1.14
CA VAL A 159 13.76 9.39 -2.42
C VAL A 159 14.72 10.58 -2.26
N TYR A 160 14.62 11.36 -1.19
CA TYR A 160 15.51 12.51 -0.98
C TYR A 160 16.80 12.14 -0.27
N HIS A 161 16.91 10.93 0.26
CA HIS A 161 18.12 10.47 0.90
C HIS A 161 19.25 10.29 -0.11
N ASP A 162 20.40 10.90 0.18
CA ASP A 162 21.62 10.62 -0.55
C ASP A 162 22.22 9.34 0.01
N ALA A 163 22.20 8.26 -0.79
CA ALA A 163 22.82 7.00 -0.42
C ALA A 163 24.31 7.21 -0.06
N LYS A 164 24.68 6.79 1.15
CA LYS A 164 26.03 6.85 1.69
C LYS A 164 26.46 5.47 2.14
N TRP A 165 27.78 5.29 2.30
CA TRP A 165 28.35 4.01 2.70
C TRP A 165 27.77 3.43 3.99
N TYR A 166 27.44 4.28 4.95
CA TYR A 166 26.90 3.82 6.22
C TYR A 166 25.45 3.35 6.12
N ASP A 167 24.71 3.63 5.05
CA ASP A 167 23.35 3.08 4.85
C ASP A 167 23.40 1.57 4.58
N PHE A 168 24.52 1.06 4.06
CA PHE A 168 24.78 -0.37 3.91
C PHE A 168 25.08 -1.06 5.26
N ILE A 169 25.18 -0.30 6.35
CA ILE A 169 25.51 -0.78 7.70
C ILE A 169 24.37 -0.45 8.68
N TYR A 170 23.81 0.75 8.56
CA TYR A 170 22.76 1.30 9.40
C TYR A 170 21.54 1.57 8.51
N ASP A 171 20.66 0.58 8.45
CA ASP A 171 19.55 0.45 7.51
C ASP A 171 18.41 1.48 7.69
N SER A 172 18.64 2.56 8.44
CA SER A 172 17.58 3.47 8.92
C SER A 172 16.76 4.13 7.80
N THR A 173 17.37 4.36 6.64
CA THR A 173 16.65 4.90 5.48
C THR A 173 15.80 3.83 4.79
N MET A 174 16.29 2.58 4.74
CA MET A 174 15.49 1.50 4.20
C MET A 174 14.33 1.18 5.13
N ASP A 175 14.58 1.18 6.45
CA ASP A 175 13.56 1.09 7.48
C ASP A 175 12.46 2.16 7.32
N ASP A 176 12.84 3.42 7.04
CA ASP A 176 11.89 4.51 6.80
C ASP A 176 11.05 4.28 5.52
N PHE A 177 11.65 3.77 4.45
CA PHE A 177 10.94 3.45 3.20
C PHE A 177 10.02 2.23 3.37
N ASP A 178 10.50 1.17 4.02
CA ASP A 178 9.73 -0.04 4.34
C ASP A 178 8.58 0.28 5.30
N GLY A 179 8.82 1.16 6.27
CA GLY A 179 7.77 1.74 7.09
C GLY A 179 6.72 2.45 6.23
N GLY A 180 7.15 3.24 5.25
CA GLY A 180 6.26 3.86 4.27
C GLY A 180 5.46 2.84 3.43
N MET A 181 6.11 1.76 3.01
CA MET A 181 5.48 0.67 2.25
C MET A 181 4.45 -0.11 3.07
N LYS A 182 4.71 -0.36 4.35
CA LYS A 182 3.74 -0.96 5.28
C LYS A 182 2.53 -0.05 5.48
N HIS A 183 2.75 1.26 5.61
CA HIS A 183 1.65 2.22 5.66
C HIS A 183 0.84 2.22 4.36
N LEU A 184 1.50 2.14 3.19
CA LEU A 184 0.79 1.99 1.92
C LEU A 184 -0.04 0.70 1.90
N ALA A 185 0.51 -0.41 2.40
CA ALA A 185 -0.19 -1.68 2.48
C ALA A 185 -1.49 -1.57 3.31
N SER A 186 -1.44 -1.00 4.51
CA SER A 186 -2.65 -0.81 5.33
C SER A 186 -3.68 0.09 4.66
N ALA A 187 -3.25 1.16 3.98
CA ALA A 187 -4.18 2.00 3.23
C ALA A 187 -4.84 1.24 2.07
N LEU A 188 -4.05 0.51 1.27
CA LEU A 188 -4.54 -0.25 0.13
C LEU A 188 -5.52 -1.34 0.55
N HIS A 189 -5.22 -2.06 1.63
CA HIS A 189 -6.13 -3.03 2.23
C HIS A 189 -7.51 -2.41 2.49
N THR A 190 -7.56 -1.31 3.25
CA THR A 190 -8.81 -0.61 3.55
C THR A 190 -9.49 -0.01 2.31
N ILE A 191 -8.72 0.46 1.33
CA ILE A 191 -9.25 0.95 0.04
C ILE A 191 -9.96 -0.20 -0.69
N GLU A 192 -9.34 -1.37 -0.79
CA GLU A 192 -9.86 -2.54 -1.50
C GLU A 192 -11.11 -3.09 -0.81
N ASP A 193 -11.06 -3.21 0.51
CA ASP A 193 -12.16 -3.65 1.34
C ASP A 193 -13.39 -2.75 1.23
N SER A 194 -13.20 -1.47 0.96
CA SER A 194 -14.31 -0.55 0.71
C SER A 194 -15.15 -0.89 -0.53
N TYR A 195 -14.68 -1.79 -1.41
CA TYR A 195 -15.44 -2.29 -2.55
C TYR A 195 -16.02 -3.67 -2.30
N SER A 196 -15.75 -4.31 -1.16
CA SER A 196 -16.43 -5.54 -0.80
C SER A 196 -17.90 -5.25 -0.49
N PRO A 197 -18.85 -5.95 -1.13
CA PRO A 197 -20.27 -5.84 -0.80
C PRO A 197 -20.60 -6.43 0.58
N GLY A 198 -19.66 -7.16 1.20
CA GLY A 198 -19.73 -7.54 2.61
C GLY A 198 -19.44 -6.38 3.56
N HIS A 199 -18.76 -5.33 3.10
CA HIS A 199 -18.29 -4.22 3.94
C HIS A 199 -19.08 -2.94 3.71
N THR A 200 -19.42 -2.63 2.46
CA THR A 200 -20.14 -1.42 2.11
C THR A 200 -21.21 -1.65 1.05
N GLN A 201 -22.18 -0.74 1.00
CA GLN A 201 -23.06 -0.59 -0.14
C GLN A 201 -22.62 0.61 -0.98
N ARG A 202 -22.51 0.41 -2.29
CA ARG A 202 -22.25 1.47 -3.27
C ARG A 202 -23.35 1.53 -4.30
N THR A 203 -23.62 2.73 -4.80
CA THR A 203 -24.25 2.88 -6.12
C THR A 203 -23.27 2.34 -7.19
N SER A 204 -23.77 1.79 -8.30
CA SER A 204 -22.98 1.05 -9.31
C SER A 204 -21.66 1.73 -9.73
N GLY A 205 -20.61 0.97 -10.05
CA GLY A 205 -19.30 1.51 -10.43
C GLY A 205 -18.51 2.10 -9.26
N VAL A 206 -17.80 3.22 -9.50
CA VAL A 206 -17.12 4.04 -8.46
C VAL A 206 -18.14 4.79 -7.58
N GLY A 207 -19.39 4.33 -7.54
CA GLY A 207 -20.49 5.13 -7.03
C GLY A 207 -20.36 5.50 -5.56
N THR A 208 -21.22 6.43 -5.18
CA THR A 208 -21.40 6.92 -3.82
C THR A 208 -21.67 5.75 -2.87
N ILE A 209 -20.93 5.69 -1.76
CA ILE A 209 -21.18 4.78 -0.64
C ILE A 209 -22.48 5.21 0.04
N THR A 210 -23.44 4.29 0.13
CA THR A 210 -24.77 4.51 0.71
C THR A 210 -24.98 3.76 2.02
N ASP A 211 -24.11 2.80 2.35
CA ASP A 211 -24.10 2.17 3.66
C ASP A 211 -22.70 1.62 3.99
N VAL A 212 -22.41 1.48 5.28
CA VAL A 212 -21.22 0.83 5.82
C VAL A 212 -21.68 -0.18 6.84
N TYR A 213 -21.36 -1.46 6.61
CA TYR A 213 -21.97 -2.54 7.34
C TYR A 213 -21.27 -2.84 8.68
N TYR A 214 -22.05 -3.45 9.56
CA TYR A 214 -21.57 -4.02 10.80
C TYR A 214 -21.41 -5.53 10.63
N TRP A 215 -20.31 -6.06 11.16
CA TRP A 215 -19.86 -7.42 10.89
C TRP A 215 -20.93 -8.52 11.12
N PRO A 216 -21.62 -8.58 12.27
CA PRO A 216 -22.73 -9.53 12.49
C PRO A 216 -23.97 -9.33 11.61
N ASP A 217 -24.19 -8.15 11.03
CA ASP A 217 -25.42 -7.84 10.29
C ASP A 217 -25.37 -8.34 8.83
N THR A 218 -24.19 -8.73 8.33
CA THR A 218 -23.99 -9.22 6.96
C THR A 218 -23.56 -10.68 6.99
N MET A 219 -24.13 -11.51 6.10
CA MET A 219 -23.41 -12.71 5.71
C MET A 219 -22.26 -12.26 4.80
N PRO A 220 -21.01 -12.59 5.12
CA PRO A 220 -19.87 -12.07 4.37
C PRO A 220 -19.90 -12.67 2.97
N ASN A 221 -20.26 -11.86 1.99
CA ASN A 221 -20.13 -12.22 0.60
C ASN A 221 -18.98 -11.43 -0.02
N HIS A 222 -17.75 -11.75 0.39
CA HIS A 222 -16.53 -11.24 -0.26
C HIS A 222 -16.33 -11.76 -1.68
N LYS A 223 -17.11 -12.78 -2.07
CA LYS A 223 -16.95 -13.49 -3.35
C LYS A 223 -16.90 -12.56 -4.58
N GLN A 224 -17.61 -11.44 -4.55
CA GLN A 224 -17.62 -10.50 -5.68
C GLN A 224 -16.36 -9.63 -5.76
N LEU A 225 -15.69 -9.38 -4.63
CA LEU A 225 -14.35 -8.82 -4.61
C LEU A 225 -13.32 -9.92 -4.95
N ASP A 226 -13.58 -11.17 -4.58
CA ASP A 226 -12.65 -12.29 -4.81
C ASP A 226 -12.63 -12.83 -6.25
N GLU A 227 -13.67 -12.57 -7.05
CA GLU A 227 -13.80 -13.06 -8.43
C GLU A 227 -12.99 -12.17 -9.40
N PRO A 228 -11.82 -12.62 -9.90
CA PRO A 228 -10.98 -11.80 -10.75
C PRO A 228 -11.73 -11.45 -12.04
N GLY A 229 -11.78 -10.15 -12.36
CA GLY A 229 -12.52 -9.63 -13.51
C GLY A 229 -13.98 -9.26 -13.23
N GLY A 230 -14.49 -9.49 -12.01
CA GLY A 230 -15.76 -8.94 -11.54
C GLY A 230 -15.75 -7.41 -11.47
N GLU A 231 -16.95 -6.80 -11.40
CA GLU A 231 -17.10 -5.33 -11.33
C GLU A 231 -16.36 -4.77 -10.10
N TYR A 232 -16.64 -5.29 -8.91
CA TYR A 232 -16.02 -4.83 -7.65
C TYR A 232 -14.50 -5.02 -7.64
N TYR A 233 -14.00 -6.17 -8.09
CA TYR A 233 -12.57 -6.41 -8.26
C TYR A 233 -11.90 -5.36 -9.16
N ASN A 234 -12.51 -5.07 -10.31
CA ASN A 234 -11.95 -4.10 -11.26
C ASN A 234 -11.96 -2.66 -10.72
N LEU A 235 -12.99 -2.29 -9.96
CA LEU A 235 -13.09 -0.97 -9.33
C LEU A 235 -12.08 -0.80 -8.20
N ALA A 236 -11.93 -1.80 -7.33
CA ALA A 236 -10.91 -1.82 -6.30
C ALA A 236 -9.50 -1.73 -6.92
N LYS A 237 -9.22 -2.54 -7.96
CA LYS A 237 -7.96 -2.46 -8.73
C LYS A 237 -7.70 -1.06 -9.30
N GLN A 238 -8.73 -0.42 -9.86
CA GLN A 238 -8.62 0.93 -10.39
C GLN A 238 -8.32 1.96 -9.29
N ALA A 239 -9.01 1.86 -8.14
CA ALA A 239 -8.79 2.72 -7.00
C ALA A 239 -7.37 2.55 -6.43
N SER A 240 -6.95 1.31 -6.13
CA SER A 240 -5.60 0.99 -5.66
C SER A 240 -4.53 1.52 -6.62
N GLY A 241 -4.68 1.27 -7.93
CA GLY A 241 -3.74 1.76 -8.94
C GLY A 241 -3.67 3.29 -9.00
N ALA A 242 -4.80 3.98 -8.82
CA ALA A 242 -4.85 5.43 -8.78
C ALA A 242 -4.18 6.03 -7.54
N PHE A 243 -4.28 5.37 -6.38
CA PHE A 243 -3.61 5.81 -5.15
C PHE A 243 -2.10 5.53 -5.18
N ILE A 244 -1.68 4.35 -5.66
CA ILE A 244 -0.26 4.03 -5.86
C ILE A 244 0.37 5.05 -6.81
N LEU A 245 -0.28 5.30 -7.96
CA LEU A 245 0.22 6.29 -8.92
C LEU A 245 0.26 7.69 -8.32
N CYS A 246 -0.78 8.10 -7.59
CA CYS A 246 -0.84 9.40 -6.91
C CYS A 246 0.34 9.60 -5.94
N LEU A 247 0.70 8.55 -5.19
CA LEU A 247 1.85 8.58 -4.29
C LEU A 247 3.15 8.73 -5.10
N LEU A 248 3.38 7.85 -6.07
CA LEU A 248 4.62 7.82 -6.86
C LEU A 248 4.91 9.14 -7.59
N ILE A 249 3.91 9.74 -8.23
CA ILE A 249 4.08 11.01 -8.98
C ILE A 249 4.34 12.22 -8.08
N ASN A 250 4.00 12.11 -6.79
CA ASN A 250 4.12 13.16 -5.79
C ASN A 250 5.34 12.99 -4.86
N LEU A 251 6.16 11.95 -5.04
CA LEU A 251 7.34 11.74 -4.21
C LEU A 251 8.34 12.90 -4.28
N ASP A 252 8.36 13.69 -5.36
CA ASP A 252 9.19 14.89 -5.55
C ASP A 252 8.45 16.22 -5.29
N GLN A 253 7.16 16.20 -4.91
CA GLN A 253 6.34 17.39 -4.77
C GLN A 253 6.27 17.92 -3.33
N GLU A 254 5.88 19.17 -3.12
CA GLU A 254 5.64 19.67 -1.76
C GLU A 254 4.46 18.94 -1.09
N GLU A 255 4.45 18.93 0.25
CA GLU A 255 3.38 18.32 1.05
C GLU A 255 1.99 18.85 0.65
N SER A 256 1.88 20.17 0.43
CA SER A 256 0.62 20.82 0.03
C SER A 256 0.06 20.28 -1.29
N VAL A 257 0.92 19.96 -2.25
CA VAL A 257 0.56 19.41 -3.56
C VAL A 257 0.10 17.98 -3.40
N TYR A 258 0.87 17.14 -2.69
CA TYR A 258 0.48 15.77 -2.39
C TYR A 258 -0.86 15.72 -1.66
N VAL A 259 -1.04 16.60 -0.67
CA VAL A 259 -2.25 16.65 0.13
C VAL A 259 -3.47 16.99 -0.72
N ALA A 260 -3.34 17.95 -1.63
CA ALA A 260 -4.39 18.32 -2.56
C ALA A 260 -4.74 17.16 -3.52
N ASP A 261 -3.74 16.54 -4.14
CA ASP A 261 -3.93 15.44 -5.08
C ASP A 261 -4.55 14.21 -4.43
N CYS A 262 -4.03 13.79 -3.29
CA CYS A 262 -4.56 12.66 -2.54
C CYS A 262 -5.97 12.98 -2.02
N GLY A 263 -6.22 14.21 -1.54
CA GLY A 263 -7.57 14.68 -1.18
C GLY A 263 -8.57 14.58 -2.34
N ASN A 264 -8.16 14.93 -3.56
CA ASN A 264 -8.98 14.77 -4.76
C ASN A 264 -9.30 13.29 -5.05
N LYS A 265 -8.33 12.38 -4.90
CA LYS A 265 -8.57 10.93 -5.01
C LYS A 265 -9.54 10.45 -3.94
N MET A 266 -9.35 10.88 -2.69
CA MET A 266 -10.24 10.52 -1.57
C MET A 266 -11.68 10.96 -1.84
N ASN A 267 -11.89 12.17 -2.36
CA ASN A 267 -13.22 12.69 -2.69
C ASN A 267 -13.86 12.00 -3.91
N THR A 268 -13.05 11.42 -4.79
CA THR A 268 -13.51 10.67 -5.96
C THR A 268 -13.97 9.27 -5.57
N TYR A 269 -13.13 8.52 -4.83
CA TYR A 269 -13.36 7.10 -4.55
C TYR A 269 -14.17 6.82 -3.28
N PHE A 270 -14.25 7.79 -2.36
CA PHE A 270 -14.95 7.68 -1.08
C PHE A 270 -16.04 8.75 -0.89
N ARG A 271 -16.72 9.13 -1.97
CA ARG A 271 -17.95 9.91 -1.89
C ARG A 271 -19.02 9.10 -1.16
N ALA A 272 -19.79 9.74 -0.29
CA ALA A 272 -20.80 9.08 0.52
C ALA A 272 -22.10 9.89 0.66
N GLN A 273 -23.21 9.17 0.83
CA GLN A 273 -24.54 9.68 1.15
C GLN A 273 -25.13 8.75 2.23
N LEU A 274 -24.68 8.98 3.47
CA LEU A 274 -24.88 8.14 4.66
C LEU A 274 -25.75 8.84 5.71
#